data_AF-A0A139HFP7-F1
#
_entry.id   AF-A0A139HFP7-F1
#
_cell.length_a   1.000
_cell.length_b   1.000
_cell.length_c   1.000
_cell.angle_alpha   90.00
_cell.angle_beta   90.00
_cell.angle_gamma   90.00
#
_symmetry.space_group_name_H-M   'P 1'
#
loop_
_entity.id
_entity.type
_entity.pdbx_description
1 polymer ?
#
loop_
_entity_poly.entity_id
_entity_poly.type
_entity_poly.pdbx_seq_one_letter_code
_entity_poly.pdbx_strand_id
1 'polypeptide(L)'
;MYVWYPMSITQEIRLLDWTRMVTRTIYKAELPPLRFAAFGRFFRSSAQTRHRVDITRVASMWPEIQAVPIICSDSWYSSFEFDPMHASGRIVGYHTSQPSKKRRSPKRYSTESVIVLSNCSCIREVPEELEQKRHDSIAEEDMSEDPLIELLEKFSGKEGVADITKATWYAIAACALAASSAGHEVVRLYRFATIGLPLETQKVIQRRIKEAIVKTAMLYGGPKALQALFPLFKDLKEEEIDHYGPRWDSIKDDFDGALLRPKARQRAGADFFGTLWGPEAARQNLEFNFNYCPDLYVQSIIALEWFISEDGIFRPHETCMCTAAAIICSNSPVQAMWHTRGIVRHGGTLYQAKFAQQLALGIAALYDARTGKIVPVEEIDFDDESSHA
;
A
#
# COMPACT_ATOMS: atom_id res chain seq x y z
N MET A 1 -15.06 10.70 0.55
CA MET A 1 -14.51 10.44 1.90
C MET A 1 -15.16 9.15 2.40
N TYR A 2 -14.46 8.01 2.31
CA TYR A 2 -14.96 6.75 2.85
C TYR A 2 -14.47 6.63 4.30
N VAL A 3 -15.40 6.67 5.24
CA VAL A 3 -15.14 6.43 6.66
C VAL A 3 -15.13 4.92 6.87
N TRP A 4 -13.99 4.38 7.29
CA TRP A 4 -13.87 3.00 7.76
C TRP A 4 -14.12 2.99 9.26
N TYR A 5 -15.15 2.28 9.72
CA TYR A 5 -15.33 1.97 11.14
C TYR A 5 -14.49 0.73 11.50
N PRO A 6 -13.78 0.71 12.63
CA PRO A 6 -13.13 -0.50 13.11
C PRO A 6 -14.19 -1.46 13.67
N MET A 7 -14.28 -2.67 13.09
CA MET A 7 -14.99 -3.78 13.73
C MET A 7 -14.17 -4.28 14.93
N SER A 8 -14.87 -4.60 16.03
CA SER A 8 -14.26 -5.08 17.27
C SER A 8 -13.85 -6.56 17.18
N ILE A 9 -12.75 -6.89 17.85
CA ILE A 9 -12.05 -8.19 17.93
C ILE A 9 -12.96 -9.40 18.29
N THR A 10 -14.15 -9.15 18.82
CA THR A 10 -15.13 -10.20 19.18
C THR A 10 -15.84 -10.87 17.99
N GLN A 11 -15.83 -10.28 16.79
CA GLN A 11 -16.48 -10.89 15.61
C GLN A 11 -15.59 -11.89 14.86
N GLU A 12 -14.27 -11.83 15.04
CA GLU A 12 -13.30 -12.71 14.35
C GLU A 12 -13.32 -14.15 14.88
N ILE A 13 -13.72 -14.34 16.15
CA ILE A 13 -13.74 -15.67 16.79
C ILE A 13 -14.92 -16.53 16.30
N ARG A 14 -16.05 -15.94 15.88
CA ARG A 14 -17.24 -16.70 15.45
C ARG A 14 -17.17 -17.24 14.03
N LEU A 15 -16.35 -16.67 13.15
CA LEU A 15 -16.19 -17.11 11.75
C LEU A 15 -15.25 -18.33 11.63
N LEU A 16 -14.25 -18.43 12.52
CA LEU A 16 -13.29 -19.54 12.52
C LEU A 16 -13.91 -20.86 13.03
N ASP A 17 -14.88 -20.80 13.95
CA ASP A 17 -15.58 -21.99 14.45
C ASP A 17 -16.61 -22.55 13.45
N TRP A 18 -17.26 -21.69 12.66
CA TRP A 18 -18.23 -22.15 11.65
C TRP A 18 -17.55 -22.93 10.52
N THR A 19 -16.38 -22.46 10.10
CA THR A 19 -15.59 -23.09 9.03
C THR A 19 -15.07 -24.46 9.47
N ARG A 20 -14.67 -24.62 10.76
CA ARG A 20 -14.25 -25.93 11.31
C ARG A 20 -15.42 -26.92 11.47
N MET A 21 -16.64 -26.44 11.69
CA MET A 21 -17.82 -27.29 11.85
C MET A 21 -18.35 -27.84 10.50
N VAL A 22 -18.25 -27.05 9.42
CA VAL A 22 -18.66 -27.48 8.07
C VAL A 22 -17.69 -28.53 7.51
N THR A 23 -16.38 -28.36 7.69
CA THR A 23 -15.37 -29.31 7.16
C THR A 23 -15.41 -30.67 7.87
N ARG A 24 -15.80 -30.72 9.16
CA ARG A 24 -15.94 -31.99 9.91
C ARG A 24 -17.21 -32.77 9.55
N THR A 25 -18.27 -32.10 9.13
CA THR A 25 -19.53 -32.76 8.72
C THR A 25 -19.41 -33.38 7.33
N ILE A 26 -18.63 -32.77 6.43
CA ILE A 26 -18.43 -33.26 5.05
C ILE A 26 -17.52 -34.49 5.00
N TYR A 27 -16.55 -34.63 5.92
CA TYR A 27 -15.63 -35.77 5.94
C TYR A 27 -16.16 -37.05 6.60
N LYS A 28 -17.38 -37.04 7.18
CA LYS A 28 -17.99 -38.22 7.84
C LYS A 28 -19.08 -38.92 7.01
N ALA A 29 -19.45 -38.40 5.85
CA ALA A 29 -20.39 -39.07 4.95
C ALA A 29 -19.61 -39.83 3.87
N GLU A 30 -19.44 -41.14 4.04
CA GLU A 30 -18.95 -42.04 3.00
C GLU A 30 -19.95 -42.04 1.82
N LEU A 31 -19.64 -41.28 0.76
CA LEU A 31 -20.37 -41.34 -0.50
C LEU A 31 -19.45 -41.87 -1.61
N PRO A 32 -19.92 -42.83 -2.44
CA PRO A 32 -19.06 -43.52 -3.39
C PRO A 32 -18.65 -42.65 -4.60
N PRO A 33 -17.50 -42.95 -5.26
CA PRO A 33 -16.78 -42.02 -6.14
C PRO A 33 -17.48 -41.68 -7.47
N LEU A 34 -18.58 -42.36 -7.79
CA LEU A 34 -19.20 -42.29 -9.12
C LEU A 34 -20.12 -41.07 -9.35
N ARG A 35 -20.38 -40.24 -8.34
CA ARG A 35 -21.27 -39.06 -8.48
C ARG A 35 -20.55 -37.74 -8.76
N PHE A 36 -19.24 -37.63 -8.55
CA PHE A 36 -18.48 -36.41 -8.85
C PHE A 36 -18.28 -36.18 -10.36
N ALA A 37 -18.24 -37.25 -11.17
CA ALA A 37 -18.02 -37.16 -12.61
C ALA A 37 -19.21 -36.59 -13.42
N ALA A 38 -20.42 -36.60 -12.85
CA ALA A 38 -21.61 -36.02 -13.47
C ALA A 38 -21.71 -34.50 -13.24
N PHE A 39 -21.26 -34.03 -12.07
CA PHE A 39 -21.28 -32.60 -11.70
C PHE A 39 -20.32 -31.78 -12.57
N GLY A 40 -19.15 -32.34 -12.90
CA GLY A 40 -18.15 -31.68 -13.75
C GLY A 40 -18.52 -31.58 -15.24
N ARG A 41 -19.40 -32.47 -15.76
CA ARG A 41 -19.81 -32.45 -17.18
C ARG A 41 -20.96 -31.46 -17.45
N PHE A 42 -21.83 -31.21 -16.48
CA PHE A 42 -22.94 -30.27 -16.63
C PHE A 42 -22.49 -28.81 -16.75
N PHE A 43 -21.40 -28.43 -16.06
CA PHE A 43 -20.85 -27.08 -16.15
C PHE A 43 -19.97 -26.83 -17.40
N ARG A 44 -19.32 -27.86 -17.97
CA ARG A 44 -18.55 -27.70 -19.21
C ARG A 44 -19.43 -27.52 -20.45
N SER A 45 -20.62 -28.12 -20.47
CA SER A 45 -21.55 -27.97 -21.59
C SER A 45 -22.25 -26.60 -21.63
N SER A 46 -22.40 -25.94 -20.48
CA SER A 46 -23.17 -24.69 -20.37
C SER A 46 -22.35 -23.43 -20.70
N ALA A 47 -21.02 -23.55 -20.78
CA ALA A 47 -20.13 -22.45 -21.12
C ALA A 47 -20.03 -22.16 -22.64
N GLN A 48 -20.56 -23.03 -23.50
CA GLN A 48 -20.46 -22.90 -24.95
C GLN A 48 -21.74 -22.43 -25.68
N THR A 49 -22.87 -22.28 -24.99
CA THR A 49 -24.10 -21.75 -25.60
C THR A 49 -24.84 -20.83 -24.64
N ARG A 50 -25.03 -19.56 -25.02
CA ARG A 50 -25.81 -18.56 -24.26
C ARG A 50 -27.29 -18.92 -24.24
N HIS A 51 -27.73 -19.68 -23.24
CA HIS A 51 -29.14 -19.70 -22.83
C HIS A 51 -29.29 -19.66 -21.31
N ARG A 52 -30.31 -18.95 -20.83
CA ARG A 52 -30.69 -18.82 -19.42
C ARG A 52 -31.01 -20.20 -18.83
N VAL A 53 -30.44 -20.48 -17.66
CA VAL A 53 -30.76 -21.68 -16.87
C VAL A 53 -32.03 -21.43 -16.07
N ASP A 54 -33.04 -22.28 -16.25
CA ASP A 54 -34.27 -22.29 -15.47
C ASP A 54 -34.07 -23.11 -14.18
N ILE A 55 -34.04 -22.41 -13.04
CA ILE A 55 -33.73 -22.96 -11.71
C ILE A 55 -34.85 -23.89 -11.19
N THR A 56 -36.07 -23.82 -11.74
CA THR A 56 -37.19 -24.65 -11.28
C THR A 56 -37.03 -26.14 -11.61
N ARG A 57 -36.17 -26.48 -12.58
CA ARG A 57 -35.97 -27.87 -13.03
C ARG A 57 -34.94 -28.66 -12.20
N VAL A 58 -34.17 -27.99 -11.34
CA VAL A 58 -33.17 -28.63 -10.46
C VAL A 58 -33.84 -29.18 -9.19
N ALA A 59 -34.95 -28.58 -8.76
CA ALA A 59 -35.64 -28.94 -7.51
C ALA A 59 -36.43 -30.27 -7.56
N SER A 60 -36.67 -30.84 -8.75
CA SER A 60 -37.40 -32.11 -8.90
C SER A 60 -36.52 -33.37 -8.88
N MET A 61 -35.19 -33.22 -8.82
CA MET A 61 -34.26 -34.35 -8.91
C MET A 61 -33.77 -34.91 -7.56
N TRP A 62 -34.12 -34.28 -6.43
CA TRP A 62 -33.74 -34.75 -5.09
C TRP A 62 -34.78 -34.41 -4.01
N PRO A 63 -35.72 -35.33 -3.69
CA PRO A 63 -36.77 -35.09 -2.70
C PRO A 63 -36.32 -35.17 -1.23
N GLU A 64 -35.05 -35.52 -0.95
CA GLU A 64 -34.59 -35.91 0.39
C GLU A 64 -33.81 -34.81 1.15
N ILE A 65 -33.75 -33.59 0.65
CA ILE A 65 -33.17 -32.46 1.40
C ILE A 65 -34.31 -31.75 2.15
N GLN A 66 -34.58 -32.19 3.37
CA GLN A 66 -35.46 -31.47 4.29
C GLN A 66 -34.79 -30.16 4.73
N ALA A 67 -35.53 -29.07 4.63
CA ALA A 67 -35.13 -27.74 5.04
C ALA A 67 -34.91 -27.67 6.56
N VAL A 68 -33.74 -27.17 6.98
CA VAL A 68 -33.47 -26.76 8.36
C VAL A 68 -33.93 -25.30 8.51
N PRO A 69 -34.82 -24.96 9.46
CA PRO A 69 -35.27 -23.58 9.64
C PRO A 69 -34.17 -22.74 10.29
N ILE A 70 -33.88 -21.59 9.69
CA ILE A 70 -33.06 -20.54 10.31
C ILE A 70 -33.97 -19.81 11.30
N ILE A 71 -33.70 -19.96 12.60
CA ILE A 71 -34.28 -19.13 13.65
C ILE A 71 -33.37 -17.90 13.79
N CYS A 72 -33.82 -16.76 13.28
CA CYS A 72 -33.26 -15.46 13.65
C CYS A 72 -33.96 -14.98 14.93
N SER A 73 -33.20 -14.70 15.97
CA SER A 73 -33.70 -14.05 17.18
C SER A 73 -33.85 -12.55 16.94
N ASP A 74 -35.08 -12.05 17.07
CA ASP A 74 -35.42 -10.63 17.19
C ASP A 74 -34.81 -10.03 18.45
N SER A 75 -34.27 -8.80 18.38
CA SER A 75 -34.45 -7.81 19.44
C SER A 75 -34.01 -6.38 19.01
N TRP A 76 -34.93 -5.43 19.21
CA TRP A 76 -34.79 -3.95 19.31
C TRP A 76 -34.63 -3.10 18.03
N TYR A 77 -35.77 -2.62 17.50
CA TYR A 77 -35.90 -1.30 16.88
C TYR A 77 -37.05 -0.55 17.54
N SER A 78 -36.77 0.64 18.07
CA SER A 78 -37.76 1.64 18.42
C SER A 78 -38.11 2.45 17.17
N SER A 79 -39.37 2.31 16.75
CA SER A 79 -40.28 3.34 16.23
C SER A 79 -39.70 4.55 15.46
N PHE A 80 -40.04 4.68 14.18
CA PHE A 80 -40.60 5.92 13.62
C PHE A 80 -41.52 5.58 12.43
N GLU A 81 -42.76 6.09 12.49
CA GLU A 81 -43.82 5.96 11.51
C GLU A 81 -43.54 6.80 10.24
N PHE A 82 -43.93 6.29 9.07
CA PHE A 82 -44.34 7.13 7.93
C PHE A 82 -45.42 6.41 7.10
N ASP A 83 -46.50 7.16 6.83
CA ASP A 83 -47.75 6.79 6.16
C ASP A 83 -47.57 6.52 4.64
N PRO A 84 -48.43 5.72 3.97
CA PRO A 84 -48.27 5.34 2.58
C PRO A 84 -49.05 6.25 1.62
N MET A 85 -48.44 6.64 0.49
CA MET A 85 -49.19 7.16 -0.66
C MET A 85 -48.89 6.38 -1.95
N HIS A 86 -49.98 5.84 -2.48
CA HIS A 86 -50.26 5.32 -3.82
C HIS A 86 -49.24 5.54 -4.94
N ALA A 87 -48.78 4.43 -5.53
CA ALA A 87 -48.20 4.39 -6.87
C ALA A 87 -49.31 4.15 -7.91
N SER A 88 -49.44 5.07 -8.88
CA SER A 88 -50.12 4.82 -10.15
C SER A 88 -49.12 4.99 -11.29
N GLY A 89 -49.05 3.98 -12.15
CA GLY A 89 -48.09 3.92 -13.25
C GLY A 89 -48.48 4.78 -14.44
N ARG A 90 -47.48 5.27 -15.18
CA ARG A 90 -47.60 5.60 -16.60
C ARG A 90 -46.30 5.29 -17.34
N ILE A 91 -46.47 4.57 -18.44
CA ILE A 91 -45.49 4.27 -19.48
C ILE A 91 -45.32 5.54 -20.34
N VAL A 92 -44.09 5.95 -20.61
CA VAL A 92 -43.77 6.97 -21.63
C VAL A 92 -42.63 6.44 -22.50
N GLY A 93 -42.88 6.41 -23.81
CA GLY A 93 -41.95 5.92 -24.83
C GLY A 93 -40.79 6.88 -25.09
N TYR A 94 -39.69 6.32 -25.60
CA TYR A 94 -38.49 7.05 -25.97
C TYR A 94 -38.59 7.57 -27.40
N HIS A 95 -38.48 8.90 -27.56
CA HIS A 95 -38.13 9.54 -28.83
C HIS A 95 -36.66 9.96 -28.78
N THR A 96 -35.92 9.57 -29.81
CA THR A 96 -34.53 9.97 -30.07
C THR A 96 -34.45 11.41 -30.59
N SER A 97 -33.64 12.25 -29.95
CA SER A 97 -33.15 13.51 -30.54
C SER A 97 -31.73 13.83 -30.08
N GLN A 98 -30.96 14.40 -31.02
CA GLN A 98 -29.53 14.72 -30.92
C GLN A 98 -29.20 15.80 -29.87
N PRO A 99 -27.97 15.85 -29.33
CA PRO A 99 -27.62 16.80 -28.28
C PRO A 99 -27.21 18.17 -28.84
N SER A 100 -27.89 19.23 -28.36
CA SER A 100 -27.43 20.61 -28.49
C SER A 100 -26.60 21.02 -27.26
N LYS A 101 -25.48 21.70 -27.53
CA LYS A 101 -24.53 22.21 -26.52
C LYS A 101 -25.18 23.27 -25.65
N LYS A 102 -25.31 23.03 -24.34
CA LYS A 102 -25.50 24.08 -23.32
C LYS A 102 -24.55 23.86 -22.13
N ARG A 103 -23.65 24.83 -21.94
CA ARG A 103 -22.80 25.01 -20.75
C ARG A 103 -23.68 25.05 -19.49
N ARG A 104 -23.40 24.18 -18.52
CA ARG A 104 -23.90 24.30 -17.14
C ARG A 104 -22.80 24.94 -16.28
N SER A 105 -23.16 25.99 -15.58
CA SER A 105 -22.36 26.62 -14.52
C SER A 105 -22.25 25.70 -13.30
N PRO A 106 -21.13 25.75 -12.54
CA PRO A 106 -20.93 24.87 -11.40
C PRO A 106 -21.81 25.29 -10.22
N LYS A 107 -22.53 24.33 -9.65
CA LYS A 107 -23.25 24.50 -8.38
C LYS A 107 -22.23 24.64 -7.25
N ARG A 108 -22.32 25.74 -6.49
CA ARG A 108 -21.63 25.90 -5.20
C ARG A 108 -22.13 24.84 -4.22
N TYR A 109 -21.22 24.07 -3.64
CA TYR A 109 -21.50 23.29 -2.44
C TYR A 109 -21.42 24.22 -1.23
N SER A 110 -22.48 24.23 -0.43
CA SER A 110 -22.54 24.88 0.88
C SER A 110 -21.75 24.04 1.88
N THR A 111 -20.68 24.58 2.44
CA THR A 111 -20.00 24.01 3.61
C THR A 111 -20.83 24.29 4.85
N GLU A 112 -21.58 23.30 5.32
CA GLU A 112 -22.09 23.31 6.69
C GLU A 112 -20.92 23.07 7.65
N SER A 113 -20.69 24.05 8.51
CA SER A 113 -19.71 24.04 9.58
C SER A 113 -20.14 23.08 10.68
N VAL A 114 -19.33 22.06 10.94
CA VAL A 114 -19.45 21.21 12.13
C VAL A 114 -18.90 21.99 13.32
N ILE A 115 -19.77 22.43 14.21
CA ILE A 115 -19.38 23.00 15.51
C ILE A 115 -19.06 21.83 16.44
N VAL A 116 -17.78 21.62 16.72
CA VAL A 116 -17.33 20.69 17.78
C VAL A 116 -17.42 21.43 19.11
N LEU A 117 -18.38 21.05 19.95
CA LEU A 117 -18.46 21.53 21.32
C LEU A 117 -17.52 20.68 22.19
N SER A 118 -16.36 21.22 22.56
CA SER A 118 -15.47 20.60 23.56
C SER A 118 -15.91 21.03 24.96
N ASN A 119 -16.70 20.21 25.64
CA ASN A 119 -16.90 20.31 27.09
C ASN A 119 -17.18 18.90 27.65
N CYS A 120 -16.15 18.04 27.73
CA CYS A 120 -16.18 16.93 28.69
C CYS A 120 -15.35 17.33 29.90
N SER A 121 -16.02 17.56 31.03
CA SER A 121 -15.45 17.85 32.36
C SER A 121 -14.76 16.65 33.01
N CYS A 122 -14.33 15.68 32.20
CA CYS A 122 -13.86 14.37 32.64
C CYS A 122 -12.33 14.20 32.54
N ILE A 123 -11.60 15.21 32.02
CA ILE A 123 -10.15 15.20 31.97
C ILE A 123 -9.62 15.80 33.27
N ARG A 124 -9.13 14.96 34.17
CA ARG A 124 -8.33 15.40 35.31
C ARG A 124 -6.96 15.82 34.77
N GLU A 125 -6.59 17.08 35.00
CA GLU A 125 -5.24 17.58 34.75
C GLU A 125 -4.24 16.68 35.49
N VAL A 126 -3.25 16.17 34.77
CA VAL A 126 -2.13 15.45 35.36
C VAL A 126 -1.28 16.50 36.09
N PRO A 127 -0.99 16.32 37.39
CA PRO A 127 -0.16 17.28 38.12
C PRO A 127 1.20 17.46 37.43
N GLU A 128 1.64 18.72 37.23
CA GLU A 128 2.94 19.06 36.60
C GLU A 128 4.13 18.28 37.19
N GLU A 129 4.09 17.97 38.49
CA GLU A 129 5.13 17.18 39.16
C GLU A 129 5.24 15.71 38.67
N LEU A 130 4.15 15.14 38.15
CA LEU A 130 4.13 13.80 37.56
C LEU A 130 4.60 13.80 36.11
N GLU A 131 4.39 14.89 35.36
CA GLU A 131 5.00 15.07 34.04
C GLU A 131 6.50 15.29 34.15
N GLN A 132 6.94 16.14 35.10
CA GLN A 132 8.36 16.40 35.34
C GLN A 132 9.12 15.13 35.76
N LYS A 133 8.56 14.31 36.68
CA LYS A 133 9.15 13.01 37.04
C LYS A 133 9.20 12.02 35.89
N ARG A 134 8.27 12.09 34.94
CA ARG A 134 8.27 11.25 33.73
C ARG A 134 9.42 11.64 32.81
N HIS A 135 9.66 12.94 32.65
CA HIS A 135 10.79 13.47 31.88
C HIS A 135 12.14 13.14 32.52
N ASP A 136 12.25 13.25 33.84
CA ASP A 136 13.51 12.98 34.55
C ASP A 136 13.82 11.47 34.65
N SER A 137 12.81 10.60 34.70
CA SER A 137 13.01 9.14 34.69
C SER A 137 13.41 8.54 33.33
N ILE A 138 13.19 9.27 32.23
CA ILE A 138 13.61 8.85 30.87
C ILE A 138 15.08 9.22 30.62
N ALA A 139 15.65 10.15 31.38
CA ALA A 139 17.01 10.64 31.16
C ALA A 139 18.12 9.72 31.69
N GLU A 140 17.79 8.68 32.46
CA GLU A 140 18.77 7.75 33.06
C GLU A 140 18.36 6.27 32.93
N GLU A 141 17.53 5.91 31.94
CA GLU A 141 17.53 4.52 31.48
C GLU A 141 18.83 4.30 30.71
N ASP A 142 19.63 3.36 31.23
CA ASP A 142 20.83 2.78 30.63
C ASP A 142 20.71 2.77 29.11
N MET A 143 21.46 3.67 28.44
CA MET A 143 21.68 3.72 26.99
C MET A 143 22.51 2.50 26.59
N SER A 144 22.05 1.30 26.95
CA SER A 144 22.54 0.04 26.46
C SER A 144 22.27 0.02 24.97
N GLU A 145 23.28 0.45 24.20
CA GLU A 145 23.53 0.18 22.79
C GLU A 145 22.26 -0.13 21.99
N ASP A 146 21.50 0.92 21.68
CA ASP A 146 20.31 0.83 20.86
C ASP A 146 20.67 0.32 19.46
N PRO A 147 20.33 -0.94 19.10
CA PRO A 147 20.90 -1.59 17.92
C PRO A 147 20.50 -0.92 16.61
N LEU A 148 19.35 -0.24 16.58
CA LEU A 148 18.95 0.55 15.43
C LEU A 148 19.86 1.77 15.29
N ILE A 149 20.10 2.52 16.37
CA ILE A 149 20.91 3.74 16.33
C ILE A 149 22.35 3.40 15.95
N GLU A 150 22.93 2.34 16.49
CA GLU A 150 24.26 1.87 16.10
C GLU A 150 24.36 1.54 14.61
N LEU A 151 23.33 0.87 14.06
CA LEU A 151 23.26 0.57 12.64
C LEU A 151 23.18 1.86 11.81
N LEU A 152 22.35 2.83 12.22
CA LEU A 152 22.20 4.10 11.54
C LEU A 152 23.46 4.97 11.61
N GLU A 153 24.16 5.01 12.74
CA GLU A 153 25.46 5.67 12.91
C GLU A 153 26.50 5.06 11.96
N LYS A 154 26.60 3.73 11.95
CA LYS A 154 27.51 3.00 11.07
C LYS A 154 27.27 3.33 9.60
N PHE A 155 26.02 3.34 9.14
CA PHE A 155 25.70 3.57 7.73
C PHE A 155 25.74 5.05 7.34
N SER A 156 25.35 5.97 8.22
CA SER A 156 25.50 7.40 7.98
C SER A 156 26.97 7.80 7.84
N GLY A 157 27.86 7.28 8.70
CA GLY A 157 29.30 7.47 8.59
C GLY A 157 29.91 6.85 7.33
N LYS A 158 29.41 5.68 6.89
CA LYS A 158 29.88 5.02 5.66
C LYS A 158 29.49 5.75 4.39
N GLU A 159 28.30 6.34 4.31
CA GLU A 159 27.87 7.02 3.06
C GLU A 159 28.80 8.19 2.72
N GLY A 160 29.32 8.89 3.72
CA GLY A 160 30.31 9.95 3.55
C GLY A 160 29.77 11.22 2.87
N VAL A 161 28.44 11.37 2.78
CA VAL A 161 27.79 12.55 2.20
C VAL A 161 27.72 13.66 3.25
N ALA A 162 28.49 14.73 3.02
CA ALA A 162 28.55 15.87 3.95
C ALA A 162 27.24 16.65 4.05
N ASP A 163 26.49 16.75 2.95
CA ASP A 163 25.20 17.42 2.90
C ASP A 163 24.07 16.42 3.22
N ILE A 164 23.60 16.43 4.47
CA ILE A 164 22.54 15.53 4.94
C ILE A 164 21.26 15.63 4.11
N THR A 165 20.99 16.77 3.47
CA THR A 165 19.80 16.92 2.59
C THR A 165 19.91 16.11 1.30
N LYS A 166 21.10 15.61 0.97
CA LYS A 166 21.40 14.76 -0.19
C LYS A 166 21.75 13.33 0.17
N ALA A 167 21.93 13.01 1.46
CA ALA A 167 22.20 11.65 1.90
C ALA A 167 21.02 10.72 1.59
N THR A 168 21.31 9.44 1.42
CA THR A 168 20.33 8.41 1.04
C THR A 168 20.11 7.37 2.14
N TRP A 169 21.03 7.25 3.10
CA TRP A 169 20.96 6.23 4.16
C TRP A 169 19.62 6.25 4.92
N TYR A 170 19.08 7.43 5.26
CA TYR A 170 17.81 7.50 5.98
C TYR A 170 16.61 7.16 5.07
N ALA A 171 16.68 7.42 3.77
CA ALA A 171 15.61 7.06 2.84
C ALA A 171 15.57 5.54 2.64
N ILE A 172 16.74 4.93 2.47
CA ILE A 172 16.92 3.48 2.36
C ILE A 172 16.46 2.80 3.66
N ALA A 173 16.86 3.34 4.82
CA ALA A 173 16.45 2.83 6.12
C ALA A 173 14.93 2.92 6.31
N ALA A 174 14.31 4.04 5.94
CA ALA A 174 12.87 4.21 6.04
C ALA A 174 12.10 3.18 5.19
N CYS A 175 12.55 2.91 3.96
CA CYS A 175 11.99 1.86 3.11
C CYS A 175 12.13 0.47 3.73
N ALA A 176 13.31 0.14 4.25
CA ALA A 176 13.58 -1.14 4.87
C ALA A 176 12.75 -1.35 6.15
N LEU A 177 12.64 -0.34 7.01
CA LEU A 177 11.81 -0.37 8.22
C LEU A 177 10.33 -0.56 7.88
N ALA A 178 9.80 0.23 6.93
CA ALA A 178 8.42 0.10 6.48
C ALA A 178 8.16 -1.31 5.91
N ALA A 179 8.99 -1.78 4.99
CA ALA A 179 8.84 -3.10 4.39
C ALA A 179 8.96 -4.25 5.41
N SER A 180 9.80 -4.10 6.44
CA SER A 180 10.00 -5.07 7.52
C SER A 180 8.87 -5.09 8.57
N SER A 181 7.77 -4.37 8.35
CA SER A 181 6.72 -4.16 9.36
C SER A 181 7.22 -3.45 10.65
N ALA A 182 8.36 -2.76 10.58
CA ALA A 182 8.94 -1.96 11.64
C ALA A 182 8.73 -0.45 11.40
N GLY A 183 7.64 -0.08 10.73
CA GLY A 183 7.39 1.30 10.31
C GLY A 183 7.37 2.33 11.44
N HIS A 184 6.95 1.95 12.65
CA HIS A 184 6.91 2.84 13.81
C HIS A 184 8.30 3.42 14.17
N GLU A 185 9.37 2.72 13.82
CA GLU A 185 10.77 3.12 14.04
C GLU A 185 11.22 4.27 13.13
N VAL A 186 10.43 4.62 12.11
CA VAL A 186 10.70 5.79 11.27
C VAL A 186 10.71 7.09 12.08
N VAL A 187 9.99 7.15 13.21
CA VAL A 187 10.07 8.28 14.15
C VAL A 187 11.49 8.43 14.70
N ARG A 188 12.05 7.34 15.25
CA ARG A 188 13.40 7.32 15.82
C ARG A 188 14.47 7.60 14.77
N LEU A 189 14.34 7.00 13.58
CA LEU A 189 15.17 7.30 12.43
C LEU A 189 15.15 8.79 12.07
N TYR A 190 13.96 9.41 12.00
CA TYR A 190 13.84 10.83 11.68
C TYR A 190 14.51 11.70 12.74
N ARG A 191 14.27 11.44 14.03
CA ARG A 191 14.89 12.18 15.14
C ARG A 191 16.42 12.04 15.12
N PHE A 192 16.94 10.84 14.86
CA PHE A 192 18.38 10.61 14.69
C PHE A 192 18.94 11.40 13.50
N ALA A 193 18.29 11.37 12.34
CA ALA A 193 18.73 12.08 11.14
C ALA A 193 18.67 13.62 11.26
N THR A 194 17.90 14.15 12.22
CA THR A 194 17.59 15.58 12.32
C THR A 194 18.16 16.27 13.55
N ILE A 195 18.87 15.54 14.41
CA ILE A 195 19.40 16.06 15.66
C ILE A 195 20.30 17.29 15.41
N GLY A 196 19.99 18.39 16.11
CA GLY A 196 20.74 19.65 16.00
C GLY A 196 20.59 20.41 14.68
N LEU A 197 19.72 19.97 13.76
CA LEU A 197 19.54 20.64 12.47
C LEU A 197 18.48 21.75 12.53
N PRO A 198 18.61 22.83 11.72
CA PRO A 198 17.55 23.83 11.57
C PRO A 198 16.27 23.23 11.01
N LEU A 199 15.11 23.74 11.44
CA LEU A 199 13.78 23.22 11.06
C LEU A 199 13.60 23.01 9.56
N GLU A 200 14.04 23.97 8.73
CA GLU A 200 13.94 23.86 7.27
C GLU A 200 14.75 22.69 6.71
N THR A 201 15.89 22.36 7.31
CA THR A 201 16.68 21.18 6.94
C THR A 201 15.99 19.89 7.38
N GLN A 202 15.37 19.90 8.57
CA GLN A 202 14.59 18.76 9.05
C GLN A 202 13.42 18.45 8.10
N LYS A 203 12.71 19.47 7.62
CA LYS A 203 11.63 19.32 6.64
C LYS A 203 12.10 18.71 5.32
N VAL A 204 13.30 19.03 4.84
CA VAL A 204 13.88 18.41 3.63
C VAL A 204 14.16 16.91 3.85
N ILE A 205 14.68 16.53 5.01
CA ILE A 205 14.89 15.12 5.36
C ILE A 205 13.54 14.40 5.49
N GLN A 206 12.57 15.03 6.16
CA GLN A 206 11.21 14.52 6.31
C GLN A 206 10.56 14.26 4.95
N ARG A 207 10.71 15.19 4.00
CA ARG A 207 10.22 15.09 2.62
C ARG A 207 10.80 13.88 1.90
N ARG A 208 12.12 13.67 2.02
CA ARG A 208 12.82 12.52 1.42
C ARG A 208 12.37 11.20 2.04
N ILE A 209 12.18 11.13 3.36
CA ILE A 209 11.62 9.94 4.05
C ILE A 209 10.20 9.64 3.56
N LYS A 210 9.31 10.65 3.53
CA LYS A 210 7.93 10.50 3.05
C LYS A 210 7.89 9.98 1.62
N GLU A 211 8.69 10.58 0.74
CA GLU A 211 8.78 10.19 -0.66
C GLU A 211 9.25 8.74 -0.82
N ALA A 212 10.29 8.33 -0.08
CA ALA A 212 10.84 6.98 -0.14
C ALA A 212 9.77 5.95 0.22
N ILE A 213 9.03 6.17 1.31
CA ILE A 213 7.94 5.31 1.78
C ILE A 213 6.77 5.29 0.78
N VAL A 214 6.30 6.46 0.31
CA VAL A 214 5.16 6.55 -0.62
C VAL A 214 5.48 5.86 -1.94
N LYS A 215 6.69 6.08 -2.48
CA LYS A 215 7.11 5.50 -3.75
C LYS A 215 7.21 3.98 -3.69
N THR A 216 7.70 3.43 -2.57
CA THR A 216 7.91 1.99 -2.42
C THR A 216 6.71 1.24 -1.85
N ALA A 217 5.66 1.93 -1.39
CA ALA A 217 4.45 1.34 -0.80
C ALA A 217 3.74 0.29 -1.68
N MET A 218 3.84 0.41 -3.01
CA MET A 218 3.28 -0.58 -3.94
C MET A 218 3.99 -1.94 -3.93
N LEU A 219 5.21 -2.00 -3.39
CA LEU A 219 6.05 -3.20 -3.40
C LEU A 219 5.78 -4.07 -2.17
N TYR A 220 5.38 -3.46 -1.06
CA TYR A 220 5.14 -4.15 0.23
C TYR A 220 3.74 -3.92 0.82
N GLY A 221 2.92 -3.09 0.16
CA GLY A 221 1.54 -2.78 0.53
C GLY A 221 1.36 -1.47 1.29
N GLY A 222 0.27 -0.77 0.97
CA GLY A 222 -0.15 0.48 1.62
C GLY A 222 -0.23 0.41 3.16
N PRO A 223 -0.75 -0.66 3.79
CA PRO A 223 -0.84 -0.73 5.25
C PRO A 223 0.48 -0.51 5.99
N LYS A 224 1.59 -1.09 5.49
CA LYS A 224 2.91 -0.91 6.09
C LYS A 224 3.44 0.51 5.91
N ALA A 225 3.13 1.15 4.79
CA ALA A 225 3.45 2.57 4.58
C ALA A 225 2.72 3.47 5.57
N LEU A 226 1.44 3.18 5.86
CA LEU A 226 0.66 3.92 6.86
C LEU A 226 1.20 3.69 8.29
N GLN A 227 1.61 2.46 8.61
CA GLN A 227 2.29 2.14 9.87
C GLN A 227 3.62 2.86 10.05
N ALA A 228 4.25 3.33 8.97
CA ALA A 228 5.45 4.14 9.01
C ALA A 228 5.14 5.66 9.11
N LEU A 229 4.22 6.15 8.28
CA LEU A 229 3.95 7.58 8.17
C LEU A 229 3.08 8.13 9.30
N PHE A 230 2.07 7.37 9.77
CA PHE A 230 1.15 7.89 10.78
C PHE A 230 1.82 8.15 12.14
N PRO A 231 2.71 7.26 12.64
CA PRO A 231 3.47 7.58 13.84
C PRO A 231 4.33 8.84 13.67
N LEU A 232 5.01 8.99 12.53
CA LEU A 232 5.79 10.19 12.22
C LEU A 232 4.95 11.46 12.27
N PHE A 233 3.74 11.45 11.71
CA PHE A 233 2.87 12.63 11.74
C PHE A 233 2.32 12.94 13.13
N LYS A 234 2.09 11.92 13.96
CA LYS A 234 1.62 12.09 15.34
C LYS A 234 2.70 12.61 16.29
N ASP A 235 3.96 12.35 15.97
CA ASP A 235 5.12 12.78 16.77
C ASP A 235 5.51 14.25 16.54
N LEU A 236 5.04 14.85 15.45
CA LEU A 236 5.45 16.18 15.01
C LEU A 236 4.37 17.23 15.27
N LYS A 237 4.80 18.45 15.57
CA LYS A 237 3.92 19.61 15.61
C LYS A 237 3.54 20.03 14.19
N GLU A 238 2.42 20.73 14.04
CA GLU A 238 1.91 21.15 12.72
C GLU A 238 2.97 21.95 11.95
N GLU A 239 3.67 22.89 12.61
CA GLU A 239 4.71 23.70 12.00
C GLU A 239 5.96 22.90 11.57
N GLU A 240 6.14 21.68 12.09
CA GLU A 240 7.23 20.77 11.73
C GLU A 240 6.89 19.90 10.51
N ILE A 241 5.61 19.82 10.12
CA ILE A 241 5.18 18.98 9.01
C ILE A 241 5.48 19.67 7.67
N ASP A 242 6.29 19.02 6.85
CA ASP A 242 6.45 19.36 5.43
C ASP A 242 5.23 18.93 4.61
N HIS A 243 4.55 19.86 3.96
CA HIS A 243 3.34 19.56 3.17
C HIS A 243 3.60 19.38 1.67
N TYR A 244 4.86 19.46 1.24
CA TYR A 244 5.21 19.30 -0.17
C TYR A 244 5.09 17.84 -0.61
N GLY A 245 4.45 17.60 -1.76
CA GLY A 245 4.34 16.29 -2.37
C GLY A 245 4.44 16.42 -3.88
N PRO A 246 5.51 15.93 -4.54
CA PRO A 246 5.81 16.29 -5.93
C PRO A 246 4.70 15.89 -6.90
N ARG A 247 4.07 14.73 -6.67
CA ARG A 247 2.88 14.29 -7.43
C ARG A 247 1.71 15.23 -7.26
N TRP A 248 1.31 15.50 -6.02
CA TRP A 248 0.16 16.32 -5.70
C TRP A 248 0.36 17.75 -6.20
N ASP A 249 1.51 18.35 -5.90
CA ASP A 249 1.84 19.70 -6.33
C ASP A 249 1.90 19.83 -7.85
N SER A 250 2.25 18.77 -8.58
CA SER A 250 2.25 18.79 -10.06
C SER A 250 0.85 18.76 -10.70
N ILE A 251 -0.20 18.42 -9.94
CA ILE A 251 -1.55 18.22 -10.50
C ILE A 251 -2.67 18.96 -9.76
N LYS A 252 -2.41 19.52 -8.57
CA LYS A 252 -3.45 20.11 -7.70
C LYS A 252 -4.33 21.15 -8.38
N ASP A 253 -3.78 21.88 -9.35
CA ASP A 253 -4.50 22.94 -10.08
C ASP A 253 -5.42 22.38 -11.19
N ASP A 254 -5.23 21.13 -11.61
CA ASP A 254 -6.04 20.42 -12.60
C ASP A 254 -6.19 18.94 -12.22
N PHE A 255 -6.63 18.67 -10.99
CA PHE A 255 -6.70 17.30 -10.49
C PHE A 255 -7.62 16.43 -11.34
N ASP A 256 -8.78 16.95 -11.73
CA ASP A 256 -9.76 16.22 -12.55
C ASP A 256 -9.22 15.91 -13.96
N GLY A 257 -8.46 16.81 -14.58
CA GLY A 257 -7.82 16.60 -15.88
C GLY A 257 -6.58 15.70 -15.79
N ALA A 258 -5.83 15.79 -14.69
CA ALA A 258 -4.61 15.03 -14.46
C ALA A 258 -4.84 13.53 -14.22
N LEU A 259 -6.06 13.10 -13.88
CA LEU A 259 -6.44 11.69 -13.82
C LEU A 259 -6.27 10.98 -15.18
N LEU A 260 -6.09 11.71 -16.28
CA LEU A 260 -5.91 11.19 -17.64
C LEU A 260 -4.47 10.75 -18.00
N ARG A 261 -3.60 10.49 -17.01
CA ARG A 261 -2.18 10.11 -17.20
C ARG A 261 -1.43 11.13 -18.08
N PRO A 262 -0.89 12.21 -17.51
CA PRO A 262 -0.18 13.24 -18.27
C PRO A 262 0.92 12.63 -19.15
N LYS A 263 1.03 13.06 -20.42
CA LYS A 263 2.03 12.51 -21.37
C LYS A 263 3.46 12.58 -20.84
N ALA A 264 3.79 13.60 -20.03
CA ALA A 264 5.10 13.72 -19.40
C ALA A 264 5.38 12.57 -18.43
N ARG A 265 4.39 12.18 -17.60
CA ARG A 265 4.48 11.03 -16.68
C ARG A 265 4.60 9.71 -17.42
N GLN A 266 3.83 9.55 -18.51
CA GLN A 266 3.93 8.37 -19.38
C GLN A 266 5.34 8.20 -19.96
N ARG A 267 5.94 9.29 -20.46
CA ARG A 267 7.32 9.27 -20.97
C ARG A 267 8.32 8.95 -19.87
N ALA A 268 8.23 9.62 -18.72
CA ALA A 268 9.11 9.36 -17.59
C ALA A 268 9.05 7.89 -17.13
N GLY A 269 7.85 7.32 -17.05
CA GLY A 269 7.66 5.90 -16.70
C GLY A 269 8.30 4.96 -17.72
N ALA A 270 8.08 5.21 -19.02
CA ALA A 270 8.66 4.42 -20.10
C ALA A 270 10.20 4.53 -20.14
N ASP A 271 10.74 5.74 -20.03
CA ASP A 271 12.19 5.99 -20.05
C ASP A 271 12.87 5.35 -18.82
N PHE A 272 12.26 5.48 -17.64
CA PHE A 272 12.75 4.85 -16.43
C PHE A 272 12.78 3.33 -16.58
N PHE A 273 11.66 2.72 -17.01
CA PHE A 273 11.56 1.28 -17.13
C PHE A 273 12.47 0.71 -18.23
N GLY A 274 12.58 1.41 -19.36
CA GLY A 274 13.50 1.06 -20.45
C GLY A 274 14.96 1.12 -20.01
N THR A 275 15.33 2.05 -19.13
CA THR A 275 16.68 2.11 -18.56
C THR A 275 16.90 0.99 -17.54
N LEU A 276 15.90 0.68 -16.70
CA LEU A 276 15.98 -0.35 -15.67
C LEU A 276 16.22 -1.75 -16.26
N TRP A 277 15.57 -2.09 -17.37
CA TRP A 277 15.59 -3.45 -17.93
C TRP A 277 16.28 -3.58 -19.28
N GLY A 278 16.57 -2.46 -19.95
CA GLY A 278 16.80 -2.45 -21.40
C GLY A 278 15.46 -2.28 -22.14
N PRO A 279 15.41 -1.47 -23.22
CA PRO A 279 14.15 -1.15 -23.90
C PRO A 279 13.35 -2.37 -24.37
N GLU A 280 14.04 -3.39 -24.87
CA GLU A 280 13.40 -4.59 -25.40
C GLU A 280 12.86 -5.50 -24.31
N ALA A 281 13.64 -5.78 -23.26
CA ALA A 281 13.17 -6.58 -22.12
C ALA A 281 12.03 -5.87 -21.37
N ALA A 282 12.10 -4.54 -21.23
CA ALA A 282 11.01 -3.73 -20.68
C ALA A 282 9.70 -3.92 -21.47
N ARG A 283 9.77 -3.82 -22.81
CA ARG A 283 8.62 -4.02 -23.69
C ARG A 283 8.05 -5.43 -23.55
N GLN A 284 8.90 -6.45 -23.58
CA GLN A 284 8.48 -7.86 -23.46
C GLN A 284 7.81 -8.15 -22.12
N ASN A 285 8.33 -7.61 -21.01
CA ASN A 285 7.69 -7.74 -19.68
C ASN A 285 6.30 -7.11 -19.65
N LEU A 286 6.13 -5.92 -20.22
CA LEU A 286 4.82 -5.26 -20.27
C LEU A 286 3.83 -6.00 -21.18
N GLU A 287 4.28 -6.51 -22.32
CA GLU A 287 3.46 -7.33 -23.22
C GLU A 287 3.05 -8.64 -22.55
N PHE A 288 3.96 -9.28 -21.82
CA PHE A 288 3.66 -10.47 -21.03
C PHE A 288 2.59 -10.19 -19.99
N ASN A 289 2.75 -9.12 -19.21
CA ASN A 289 1.72 -8.68 -18.25
C ASN A 289 0.39 -8.46 -18.96
N PHE A 290 0.37 -7.75 -20.09
CA PHE A 290 -0.87 -7.49 -20.83
C PHE A 290 -1.54 -8.76 -21.34
N ASN A 291 -0.76 -9.72 -21.85
CA ASN A 291 -1.27 -10.95 -22.43
C ASN A 291 -1.89 -11.88 -21.39
N TYR A 292 -1.32 -11.95 -20.18
CA TYR A 292 -1.76 -12.89 -19.14
C TYR A 292 -2.60 -12.25 -18.03
N CYS A 293 -2.40 -10.97 -17.73
CA CYS A 293 -3.14 -10.22 -16.73
C CYS A 293 -3.15 -8.71 -17.07
N PRO A 294 -4.07 -8.24 -17.94
CA PRO A 294 -4.15 -6.84 -18.34
C PRO A 294 -4.20 -5.84 -17.16
N ASP A 295 -4.82 -6.22 -16.05
CA ASP A 295 -4.87 -5.40 -14.84
C ASP A 295 -3.49 -5.27 -14.16
N LEU A 296 -2.64 -6.31 -14.24
CA LEU A 296 -1.23 -6.21 -13.82
C LEU A 296 -0.47 -5.23 -14.70
N TYR A 297 -0.71 -5.22 -16.02
CA TYR A 297 -0.15 -4.21 -16.92
C TYR A 297 -0.58 -2.79 -16.49
N VAL A 298 -1.86 -2.58 -16.22
CA VAL A 298 -2.38 -1.29 -15.72
C VAL A 298 -1.73 -0.89 -14.40
N GLN A 299 -1.58 -1.84 -13.47
CA GLN A 299 -0.89 -1.61 -12.20
C GLN A 299 0.57 -1.21 -12.41
N SER A 300 1.31 -1.94 -13.26
CA SER A 300 2.72 -1.67 -13.56
C SER A 300 2.92 -0.28 -14.19
N ILE A 301 2.12 0.11 -15.18
CA ILE A 301 2.28 1.43 -15.81
C ILE A 301 1.92 2.56 -14.85
N ILE A 302 0.87 2.42 -14.03
CA ILE A 302 0.51 3.45 -13.04
C ILE A 302 1.62 3.58 -12.00
N ALA A 303 2.14 2.46 -11.52
CA ALA A 303 3.27 2.41 -10.60
C ALA A 303 4.49 3.14 -11.14
N LEU A 304 4.87 2.84 -12.39
CA LEU A 304 6.02 3.43 -13.05
C LEU A 304 5.85 4.93 -13.23
N GLU A 305 4.73 5.37 -13.81
CA GLU A 305 4.52 6.76 -14.22
C GLU A 305 4.33 7.73 -13.07
N TRP A 306 3.65 7.30 -12.00
CA TRP A 306 3.27 8.19 -10.90
C TRP A 306 4.20 8.11 -9.71
N PHE A 307 4.87 6.98 -9.51
CA PHE A 307 5.65 6.76 -8.30
C PHE A 307 7.09 6.49 -8.62
N ILE A 308 7.40 5.42 -9.34
CA ILE A 308 8.78 5.00 -9.51
C ILE A 308 9.57 6.06 -10.29
N SER A 309 9.05 6.57 -11.41
CA SER A 309 9.74 7.57 -12.23
C SER A 309 9.65 9.02 -11.71
N GLU A 310 9.02 9.29 -10.57
CA GLU A 310 8.98 10.63 -9.97
C GLU A 310 10.40 11.08 -9.58
N ASP A 311 10.89 12.18 -10.14
CA ASP A 311 12.27 12.63 -9.99
C ASP A 311 12.41 13.96 -9.22
N GLY A 312 11.31 14.53 -8.71
CA GLY A 312 11.32 15.81 -8.00
C GLY A 312 12.07 15.81 -6.66
N ILE A 313 12.38 14.63 -6.10
CA ILE A 313 13.07 14.48 -4.80
C ILE A 313 14.29 13.57 -4.90
N PHE A 314 14.17 12.43 -5.60
CA PHE A 314 15.23 11.45 -5.76
C PHE A 314 15.63 11.34 -7.22
N ARG A 315 16.93 11.25 -7.46
CA ARG A 315 17.49 10.83 -8.74
C ARG A 315 17.10 9.37 -9.02
N PRO A 316 17.13 8.94 -10.29
CA PRO A 316 16.71 7.57 -10.65
C PRO A 316 17.46 6.44 -9.92
N HIS A 317 18.78 6.57 -9.71
CA HIS A 317 19.54 5.55 -8.97
C HIS A 317 19.21 5.55 -7.46
N GLU A 318 18.97 6.72 -6.84
CA GLU A 318 18.53 6.80 -5.44
C GLU A 318 17.15 6.14 -5.26
N THR A 319 16.27 6.33 -6.23
CA THR A 319 15.00 5.59 -6.28
C THR A 319 15.24 4.07 -6.32
N CYS A 320 16.14 3.61 -7.18
CA CYS A 320 16.47 2.18 -7.26
C CYS A 320 17.06 1.64 -5.95
N MET A 321 17.87 2.43 -5.23
CA MET A 321 18.38 2.06 -3.90
C MET A 321 17.25 1.85 -2.89
N CYS A 322 16.28 2.76 -2.85
CA CYS A 322 15.08 2.65 -2.00
C CYS A 322 14.23 1.43 -2.39
N THR A 323 14.00 1.23 -3.68
CA THR A 323 13.24 0.10 -4.22
C THR A 323 13.92 -1.24 -3.91
N ALA A 324 15.23 -1.35 -4.09
CA ALA A 324 15.97 -2.56 -3.75
C ALA A 324 15.84 -2.90 -2.26
N ALA A 325 16.00 -1.91 -1.37
CA ALA A 325 15.85 -2.10 0.07
C ALA A 325 14.45 -2.55 0.47
N ALA A 326 13.41 -1.94 -0.10
CA ALA A 326 12.03 -2.32 0.11
C ALA A 326 11.77 -3.78 -0.31
N ILE A 327 12.28 -4.20 -1.48
CA ILE A 327 12.05 -5.54 -2.03
C ILE A 327 12.83 -6.61 -1.25
N ILE A 328 14.07 -6.31 -0.82
CA ILE A 328 14.85 -7.19 0.07
C ILE A 328 14.03 -7.49 1.33
N CYS A 329 13.52 -6.45 1.99
CA CYS A 329 12.74 -6.58 3.22
C CYS A 329 11.31 -7.11 3.00
N SER A 330 10.91 -7.32 1.74
CA SER A 330 9.62 -7.91 1.34
C SER A 330 9.74 -9.36 0.89
N ASN A 331 10.87 -10.02 1.16
CA ASN A 331 11.11 -11.43 0.84
C ASN A 331 11.00 -11.77 -0.66
N SER A 332 11.48 -10.89 -1.53
CA SER A 332 11.41 -11.05 -3.00
C SER A 332 12.81 -11.01 -3.63
N PRO A 333 13.65 -12.06 -3.40
CA PRO A 333 15.09 -12.02 -3.68
C PRO A 333 15.44 -11.85 -5.17
N VAL A 334 14.64 -12.42 -6.08
CA VAL A 334 14.87 -12.31 -7.53
C VAL A 334 14.66 -10.87 -7.98
N GLN A 335 13.55 -10.26 -7.57
CA GLN A 335 13.23 -8.87 -7.85
C GLN A 335 14.23 -7.93 -7.18
N ALA A 336 14.72 -8.27 -5.98
CA ALA A 336 15.74 -7.48 -5.29
C ALA A 336 17.04 -7.41 -6.10
N MET A 337 17.49 -8.56 -6.64
CA MET A 337 18.66 -8.62 -7.52
C MET A 337 18.44 -7.75 -8.77
N TRP A 338 17.27 -7.85 -9.41
CA TRP A 338 16.94 -7.03 -10.56
C TRP A 338 17.00 -5.52 -10.29
N HIS A 339 16.39 -5.06 -9.20
CA HIS A 339 16.41 -3.65 -8.84
C HIS A 339 17.80 -3.18 -8.36
N THR A 340 18.64 -4.09 -7.88
CA THR A 340 20.05 -3.81 -7.58
C THR A 340 20.84 -3.52 -8.86
N ARG A 341 20.59 -4.24 -9.97
CA ARG A 341 21.12 -3.88 -11.30
C ARG A 341 20.66 -2.50 -11.74
N GLY A 342 19.39 -2.17 -11.46
CA GLY A 342 18.80 -0.87 -11.70
C GLY A 342 19.58 0.31 -11.12
N ILE A 343 20.18 0.14 -9.94
CA ILE A 343 21.02 1.17 -9.32
C ILE A 343 22.16 1.56 -10.27
N VAL A 344 22.86 0.57 -10.83
CA VAL A 344 23.99 0.81 -11.75
C VAL A 344 23.52 1.33 -13.10
N ARG A 345 22.45 0.75 -13.67
CA ARG A 345 21.89 1.17 -14.96
C ARG A 345 21.42 2.63 -14.96
N HIS A 346 20.94 3.12 -13.82
CA HIS A 346 20.55 4.52 -13.63
C HIS A 346 21.71 5.45 -13.19
N GLY A 347 22.96 5.01 -13.40
CA GLY A 347 24.15 5.81 -13.14
C GLY A 347 24.65 5.82 -11.70
N GLY A 348 24.14 4.90 -10.86
CA GLY A 348 24.68 4.65 -9.53
C GLY A 348 25.94 3.77 -9.60
N THR A 349 26.66 3.71 -8.48
CA THR A 349 27.90 2.92 -8.36
C THR A 349 27.63 1.53 -7.76
N LEU A 350 28.54 0.58 -7.99
CA LEU A 350 28.54 -0.71 -7.28
C LEU A 350 28.62 -0.53 -5.76
N TYR A 351 29.32 0.52 -5.30
CA TYR A 351 29.34 0.90 -3.90
C TYR A 351 27.93 1.24 -3.38
N GLN A 352 27.19 2.08 -4.09
CA GLN A 352 25.81 2.43 -3.72
C GLN A 352 24.88 1.21 -3.74
N ALA A 353 25.04 0.32 -4.72
CA ALA A 353 24.29 -0.94 -4.77
C ALA A 353 24.56 -1.81 -3.53
N LYS A 354 25.84 -2.01 -3.19
CA LYS A 354 26.26 -2.75 -1.99
C LYS A 354 25.80 -2.08 -0.71
N PHE A 355 25.90 -0.75 -0.64
CA PHE A 355 25.48 0.05 0.50
C PHE A 355 23.98 -0.16 0.79
N ALA A 356 23.13 -0.01 -0.23
CA ALA A 356 21.69 -0.20 -0.09
C ALA A 356 21.33 -1.63 0.34
N GLN A 357 21.96 -2.64 -0.28
CA GLN A 357 21.75 -4.04 0.07
C GLN A 357 22.15 -4.34 1.53
N GLN A 358 23.32 -3.89 1.96
CA GLN A 358 23.82 -4.14 3.31
C GLN A 358 22.99 -3.44 4.39
N LEU A 359 22.55 -2.20 4.15
CA LEU A 359 21.68 -1.49 5.09
C LEU A 359 20.32 -2.19 5.22
N ALA A 360 19.72 -2.57 4.09
CA ALA A 360 18.45 -3.30 4.08
C ALA A 360 18.55 -4.65 4.81
N LEU A 361 19.61 -5.42 4.57
CA LEU A 361 19.87 -6.69 5.27
C LEU A 361 20.10 -6.48 6.77
N GLY A 362 20.79 -5.41 7.16
CA GLY A 362 20.99 -5.05 8.57
C GLY A 362 19.67 -4.77 9.28
N ILE A 363 18.79 -3.97 8.67
CA ILE A 363 17.46 -3.68 9.21
C ILE A 363 16.59 -4.94 9.23
N ALA A 364 16.59 -5.72 8.15
CA ALA A 364 15.83 -6.96 8.11
C ALA A 364 16.25 -7.93 9.23
N ALA A 365 17.54 -8.01 9.53
CA ALA A 365 18.05 -8.81 10.64
C ALA A 365 17.60 -8.30 12.02
N LEU A 366 17.61 -6.96 12.24
CA LEU A 366 17.17 -6.37 13.51
C LEU A 366 15.69 -6.64 13.82
N TYR A 367 14.84 -6.73 12.80
CA TYR A 367 13.39 -6.90 12.95
C TYR A 367 12.87 -8.27 12.48
N ASP A 368 13.77 -9.26 12.34
CA ASP A 368 13.45 -10.63 11.93
C ASP A 368 12.60 -10.72 10.65
N ALA A 369 12.86 -9.82 9.69
CA ALA A 369 12.19 -9.81 8.41
C ALA A 369 12.81 -10.84 7.47
N ARG A 370 11.96 -11.67 6.85
CA ARG A 370 12.41 -12.66 5.86
C ARG A 370 12.88 -11.94 4.58
N THR A 371 14.06 -12.30 4.11
CA THR A 371 14.66 -11.73 2.89
C THR A 371 14.82 -12.74 1.75
N GLY A 372 14.73 -14.04 2.06
CA GLY A 372 14.98 -15.11 1.10
C GLY A 372 16.47 -15.22 0.77
N LYS A 373 16.80 -15.90 -0.34
CA LYS A 373 18.19 -16.04 -0.79
C LYS A 373 18.62 -14.83 -1.62
N ILE A 374 18.99 -13.74 -0.95
CA ILE A 374 19.53 -12.54 -1.60
C ILE A 374 20.86 -12.88 -2.29
N VAL A 375 21.00 -12.49 -3.56
CA VAL A 375 22.27 -12.57 -4.30
C VAL A 375 23.15 -11.41 -3.85
N PRO A 376 24.34 -11.66 -3.29
CA PRO A 376 25.30 -10.60 -2.93
C PRO A 376 25.64 -9.75 -4.15
N VAL A 377 25.84 -8.44 -3.97
CA VAL A 377 26.13 -7.51 -5.07
C VAL A 377 27.33 -7.96 -5.91
N GLU A 378 28.33 -8.57 -5.30
CA GLU A 378 29.54 -9.08 -5.96
C GLU A 378 29.28 -10.29 -6.87
N GLU A 379 28.16 -10.99 -6.67
CA GLU A 379 27.77 -12.17 -7.44
C GLU A 379 26.72 -11.83 -8.52
N ILE A 380 26.24 -10.59 -8.58
CA ILE A 380 25.29 -10.15 -9.60
C ILE A 380 26.02 -9.93 -10.91
N ASP A 381 25.56 -10.61 -11.96
CA ASP A 381 25.88 -10.25 -13.34
C ASP A 381 25.13 -8.95 -13.71
N PHE A 382 25.86 -7.84 -13.85
CA PHE A 382 25.30 -6.53 -14.19
C PHE A 382 25.07 -6.34 -15.70
N ASP A 383 25.66 -7.20 -16.54
CA ASP A 383 25.58 -7.13 -17.99
C ASP A 383 24.41 -7.97 -18.54
N ASP A 384 23.70 -8.71 -17.68
CA ASP A 384 22.54 -9.53 -18.05
C ASP A 384 21.32 -8.67 -18.44
N GLU A 385 21.09 -8.57 -19.76
CA GLU A 385 19.94 -7.90 -20.39
C GLU A 385 18.80 -8.87 -20.75
N SER A 386 18.80 -10.10 -20.23
CA SER A 386 17.76 -11.08 -20.56
C SER A 386 16.37 -10.64 -20.09
N SER A 387 15.35 -11.04 -20.85
CA SER A 387 13.95 -10.87 -20.45
C SER A 387 13.62 -11.80 -19.27
N HIS A 388 12.73 -11.33 -18.40
CA HIS A 388 12.30 -12.06 -17.21
C HIS A 388 10.81 -12.45 -17.26
N ALA A 389 10.20 -12.25 -18.44
CA ALA A 389 8.86 -12.69 -18.80
C ALA A 389 8.81 -14.18 -19.16
#